data_AF-A0AAW5VMI4-F1
#
_entry.id   AF-A0AAW5VMI4-F1
#
_cell.length_a   1.000
_cell.length_b   1.000
_cell.length_c   1.000
_cell.angle_alpha   90.00
_cell.angle_beta   90.00
_cell.angle_gamma   90.00
#
_symmetry.space_group_name_H-M   'P 1'
#
loop_
_entity.id
_entity.type
_entity.pdbx_description
1 polymer ?
#
loop_
_entity_poly.entity_id
_entity_poly.type
_entity_poly.pdbx_seq_one_letter_code
_entity_poly.pdbx_strand_id
1 'polypeptide(L)'
;MSEKVRMTLFSETTGKIITIFGFACIIASIVVFLSFGSWKKSAIIDEEIIGQFGDFIGGSVGTLFSLTGVILFYVALKEQRRDININQQNLGLQTQALHSQIDEFKAQKEELEATRKIFEEQTNLIREQIKLSVSQNEEVREQSAIAQLNYFNSNFYAYLTLLNNSRESLENDNIIEKIIEELIISTTKEDPINVTLEKLKNKFLELFELNREKLSIYFRTLYRVMLLIENSGIDINKKKEYFKLLRSQISEKELVMLYYNYISNLGIKVRSIVVKYHFLKHLRSVKKIEFFHALNKLNINEINIFLEYLSSSLYKFINRLSDLEEEDKYFSEKSFLFGMEFLIKIFYDDKVVIALSFDEIEFNKANILNHSEMQKLVNLEIYSTLFVSIFRSIIGNEIVNSLSSDEGKLEFRFEINYSF
;
A
#
# COMPACT_ATOMS: atom_id res chain seq x y z
N MET A 1 94.66 -35.84 35.97
CA MET A 1 93.98 -35.05 37.01
C MET A 1 92.49 -35.02 36.64
N SER A 2 91.60 -35.63 37.44
CA SER A 2 90.19 -35.75 37.05
C SER A 2 89.53 -34.37 36.99
N GLU A 3 88.53 -34.19 36.14
CA GLU A 3 87.81 -32.93 35.92
C GLU A 3 87.27 -32.31 37.22
N LYS A 4 86.90 -33.18 38.19
CA LYS A 4 86.53 -32.81 39.56
C LYS A 4 87.65 -32.10 40.33
N VAL A 5 88.91 -32.50 40.13
CA VAL A 5 90.07 -31.88 40.79
C VAL A 5 90.34 -30.49 40.21
N ARG A 6 90.11 -30.29 38.90
CA ARG A 6 90.29 -28.98 38.25
C ARG A 6 89.20 -27.99 38.64
N MET A 7 87.96 -28.45 38.81
CA MET A 7 86.84 -27.63 39.29
C MET A 7 86.95 -27.26 40.77
N THR A 8 87.57 -28.11 41.59
CA THR A 8 87.80 -27.80 43.02
C THR A 8 88.98 -26.86 43.23
N LEU A 9 90.05 -26.97 42.42
CA LEU A 9 91.20 -26.05 42.50
C LEU A 9 90.91 -24.64 41.96
N PHE A 10 90.17 -24.53 40.85
CA PHE A 10 89.86 -23.25 40.22
C PHE A 10 88.38 -22.89 40.45
N SER A 11 88.04 -22.60 41.69
CA SER A 11 86.70 -22.18 42.11
C SER A 11 86.75 -20.85 42.84
N GLU A 12 85.63 -20.12 42.82
CA GLU A 12 85.47 -18.89 43.59
C GLU A 12 85.71 -19.14 45.09
N THR A 13 85.28 -20.31 45.59
CA THR A 13 85.53 -20.75 46.97
C THR A 13 87.01 -20.93 47.27
N THR A 14 87.80 -21.50 46.36
CA THR A 14 89.24 -21.69 46.54
C THR A 14 90.00 -20.38 46.47
N GLY A 15 89.61 -19.47 45.56
CA GLY A 15 90.13 -18.11 45.54
C GLY A 15 89.89 -17.38 46.86
N LYS A 16 88.67 -17.43 47.40
CA LYS A 16 88.32 -16.86 48.71
C LYS A 16 89.17 -17.42 49.85
N ILE A 17 89.38 -18.75 49.88
CA ILE A 17 90.19 -19.41 50.91
C ILE A 17 91.66 -18.94 50.85
N ILE A 18 92.26 -18.87 49.65
CA ILE A 18 93.64 -18.40 49.47
C ILE A 18 93.77 -16.93 49.88
N THR A 19 92.76 -16.11 49.59
CA THR A 19 92.70 -14.69 50.00
C THR A 19 92.72 -14.57 51.53
N ILE A 20 91.85 -15.32 52.22
CA ILE A 20 91.76 -15.33 53.70
C ILE A 20 93.08 -15.80 54.31
N PHE A 21 93.68 -16.85 53.73
CA PHE A 21 94.98 -17.35 54.16
C PHE A 21 96.09 -16.31 53.95
N GLY A 22 96.10 -15.61 52.81
CA GLY A 22 97.03 -14.50 52.55
C GLY A 22 96.93 -13.39 53.60
N PHE A 23 95.70 -13.00 53.99
CA PHE A 23 95.51 -12.05 55.09
C PHE A 23 95.98 -12.57 56.43
N ALA A 24 95.77 -13.86 56.74
CA ALA A 24 96.30 -14.48 57.96
C ALA A 24 97.83 -14.46 57.99
N CYS A 25 98.50 -14.70 56.86
CA CYS A 25 99.95 -14.58 56.72
C CYS A 25 100.43 -13.14 56.99
N ILE A 26 99.73 -12.11 56.49
CA ILE A 26 100.06 -10.71 56.79
C ILE A 26 100.02 -10.46 58.30
N ILE A 27 98.94 -10.89 58.98
CA ILE A 27 98.77 -10.69 60.43
C ILE A 27 99.88 -11.42 61.19
N ALA A 28 100.18 -12.66 60.83
CA ALA A 28 101.25 -13.44 61.44
C ALA A 28 102.62 -12.75 61.26
N SER A 29 102.91 -12.25 60.07
CA SER A 29 104.13 -11.49 59.78
C SER A 29 104.22 -10.20 60.60
N ILE A 30 103.12 -9.46 60.75
CA ILE A 30 103.07 -8.26 61.60
C ILE A 30 103.38 -8.63 63.05
N VAL A 31 102.79 -9.71 63.58
CA VAL A 31 103.01 -10.18 64.96
C VAL A 31 104.47 -10.59 65.18
N VAL A 32 105.05 -11.35 64.25
CA VAL A 32 106.46 -11.77 64.31
C VAL A 32 107.39 -10.56 64.27
N PHE A 33 107.13 -9.63 63.35
CA PHE A 33 107.89 -8.40 63.21
C PHE A 33 107.84 -7.56 64.51
N LEU A 34 106.65 -7.34 65.08
CA LEU A 34 106.44 -6.63 66.36
C LEU A 34 107.10 -7.32 67.55
N SER A 35 107.07 -8.66 67.61
CA SER A 35 107.56 -9.42 68.77
C SER A 35 109.08 -9.59 68.79
N PHE A 36 109.73 -9.65 67.62
CA PHE A 36 111.17 -9.95 67.49
C PHE A 36 111.99 -8.80 66.87
N GLY A 37 111.38 -7.65 66.59
CA GLY A 37 112.08 -6.44 66.12
C GLY A 37 112.85 -5.73 67.22
N SER A 38 114.01 -5.16 66.88
CA SER A 38 114.85 -4.34 67.78
C SER A 38 114.37 -2.87 67.81
N TRP A 39 113.21 -2.63 68.43
CA TRP A 39 112.54 -1.33 68.41
C TRP A 39 113.28 -0.26 69.24
N LYS A 40 114.03 0.63 68.57
CA LYS A 40 114.53 1.87 69.16
C LYS A 40 113.57 3.01 68.78
N LYS A 41 113.08 3.79 69.75
CA LYS A 41 112.27 5.00 69.46
C LYS A 41 113.17 6.10 68.89
N SER A 42 113.26 6.19 67.56
CA SER A 42 113.86 7.31 66.82
C SER A 42 112.79 8.04 65.99
N ALA A 43 113.00 9.34 65.74
CA ALA A 43 112.09 10.14 64.91
C ALA A 43 112.28 9.89 63.40
N ILE A 44 113.29 9.12 63.02
CA ILE A 44 113.60 8.73 61.64
C ILE A 44 113.33 7.23 61.53
N ILE A 45 112.57 6.87 60.50
CA ILE A 45 112.19 5.50 60.16
C ILE A 45 113.41 4.76 59.60
N ASP A 46 113.63 3.53 60.03
CA ASP A 46 114.67 2.65 59.45
C ASP A 46 114.14 2.01 58.16
N GLU A 47 114.57 2.56 57.01
CA GLU A 47 114.13 2.12 55.69
C GLU A 47 114.50 0.66 55.39
N GLU A 48 115.57 0.13 55.97
CA GLU A 48 116.04 -1.24 55.70
C GLU A 48 115.13 -2.28 56.37
N ILE A 49 114.75 -2.04 57.63
CA ILE A 49 113.87 -2.93 58.40
C ILE A 49 112.45 -2.94 57.81
N ILE A 50 111.95 -1.77 57.37
CA ILE A 50 110.64 -1.69 56.70
C ILE A 50 110.72 -2.32 55.29
N GLY A 51 111.82 -2.14 54.57
CA GLY A 51 112.06 -2.77 53.26
C GLY A 51 112.02 -4.30 53.33
N GLN A 52 112.74 -4.92 54.27
CA GLN A 52 112.76 -6.38 54.44
C GLN A 52 111.39 -6.97 54.80
N PHE A 53 110.60 -6.25 55.61
CA PHE A 53 109.21 -6.62 55.90
C PHE A 53 108.33 -6.52 54.64
N GLY A 54 108.47 -5.43 53.89
CA GLY A 54 107.82 -5.24 52.60
C GLY A 54 108.15 -6.35 51.60
N ASP A 55 109.42 -6.77 51.52
CA ASP A 55 109.90 -7.83 50.65
C ASP A 55 109.30 -9.20 51.03
N PHE A 56 109.19 -9.52 52.32
CA PHE A 56 108.55 -10.76 52.78
C PHE A 56 107.06 -10.79 52.44
N ILE A 57 106.34 -9.70 52.73
CA ILE A 57 104.90 -9.58 52.45
C ILE A 57 104.66 -9.58 50.93
N GLY A 58 105.43 -8.82 50.16
CA GLY A 58 105.35 -8.74 48.71
C GLY A 58 105.67 -10.07 48.03
N GLY A 59 106.74 -10.74 48.45
CA GLY A 59 107.16 -12.03 47.89
C GLY A 59 106.23 -13.19 48.27
N SER A 60 105.80 -13.27 49.52
CA SER A 60 104.99 -14.39 50.01
C SER A 60 103.49 -14.15 49.79
N VAL A 61 102.97 -13.02 50.27
CA VAL A 61 101.53 -12.72 50.21
C VAL A 61 101.13 -12.16 48.85
N GLY A 62 101.96 -11.32 48.24
CA GLY A 62 101.73 -10.82 46.87
C GLY A 62 101.58 -11.95 45.86
N THR A 63 102.36 -13.03 45.99
CA THR A 63 102.23 -14.22 45.15
C THR A 63 100.91 -14.97 45.40
N LEU A 64 100.45 -15.08 46.66
CA LEU A 64 99.15 -15.68 47.00
C LEU A 64 97.97 -14.87 46.44
N PHE A 65 98.03 -13.54 46.51
CA PHE A 65 97.00 -12.67 45.91
C PHE A 65 97.05 -12.67 44.38
N SER A 66 98.24 -12.72 43.77
CA SER A 66 98.38 -12.88 42.32
C SER A 66 97.76 -14.21 41.85
N LEU A 67 98.06 -15.31 42.55
CA LEU A 67 97.44 -16.63 42.29
C LEU A 67 95.91 -16.57 42.45
N THR A 68 95.42 -15.89 43.49
CA THR A 68 93.98 -15.63 43.68
C THR A 68 93.38 -14.87 42.51
N GLY A 69 94.03 -13.80 42.04
CA GLY A 69 93.59 -12.99 40.91
C GLY A 69 93.47 -13.83 39.63
N VAL A 70 94.46 -14.69 39.36
CA VAL A 70 94.43 -15.61 38.21
C VAL A 70 93.28 -16.62 38.33
N ILE A 71 93.05 -17.18 39.52
CA ILE A 71 91.94 -18.12 39.77
C ILE A 71 90.58 -17.45 39.54
N LEU A 72 90.35 -16.27 40.14
CA LEU A 72 89.10 -15.54 40.02
C LEU A 72 88.84 -15.05 38.59
N PHE A 73 89.88 -14.56 37.90
CA PHE A 73 89.80 -14.17 36.50
C PHE A 73 89.45 -15.35 35.59
N TYR A 74 90.06 -16.52 35.82
CA TYR A 74 89.72 -17.74 35.09
C TYR A 74 88.27 -18.18 35.32
N VAL A 75 87.78 -18.12 36.56
CA VAL A 75 86.38 -18.42 36.90
C VAL A 75 85.43 -17.45 36.20
N ALA A 76 85.72 -16.14 36.22
CA ALA A 76 84.92 -15.13 35.53
C ALA A 76 84.86 -15.37 34.01
N LEU A 77 85.99 -15.68 33.37
CA LEU A 77 86.03 -16.02 31.94
C LEU A 77 85.23 -17.29 31.62
N LYS A 78 85.23 -18.27 32.54
CA LYS A 78 84.47 -19.51 32.38
C LYS A 78 82.96 -19.25 32.46
N GLU A 79 82.50 -18.48 33.45
CA GLU A 79 81.08 -18.10 33.57
C GLU A 79 80.64 -17.22 32.39
N GLN A 80 81.46 -16.26 31.96
CA GLN A 80 81.16 -15.44 30.78
C GLN A 80 81.01 -16.28 29.51
N ARG A 81 81.86 -17.30 29.30
CA ARG A 81 81.72 -18.25 28.18
C ARG A 81 80.42 -19.06 28.28
N ARG A 82 80.02 -19.43 29.49
CA ARG A 82 78.76 -20.14 29.74
C ARG A 82 77.56 -19.25 29.41
N ASP A 83 77.54 -17.99 29.83
CA ASP A 83 76.47 -17.04 29.53
C ASP A 83 76.36 -16.73 28.04
N ILE A 84 77.50 -16.59 27.34
CA ILE A 84 77.52 -16.43 25.88
C ILE A 84 76.90 -17.64 25.19
N ASN A 85 77.24 -18.86 25.61
CA ASN A 85 76.66 -20.08 25.04
C ASN A 85 75.15 -20.15 25.28
N ILE A 86 74.68 -19.81 26.49
CA ILE A 86 73.24 -19.78 26.81
C ILE A 86 72.51 -18.74 25.95
N ASN A 87 73.09 -17.54 25.79
CA ASN A 87 72.51 -16.50 24.95
C ASN A 87 72.45 -16.89 23.47
N GLN A 88 73.49 -17.54 22.95
CA GLN A 88 73.47 -18.08 21.58
C GLN A 88 72.37 -19.14 21.40
N GLN A 89 72.17 -20.02 22.38
CA GLN A 89 71.07 -20.99 22.37
C GLN A 89 69.70 -20.30 22.39
N ASN A 90 69.51 -19.30 23.26
CA ASN A 90 68.27 -18.53 23.35
C ASN A 90 67.96 -17.76 22.05
N LEU A 91 68.97 -17.17 21.40
CA LEU A 91 68.82 -16.53 20.08
C LEU A 91 68.42 -17.55 19.01
N GLY A 92 68.99 -18.76 19.06
CA GLY A 92 68.59 -19.87 18.18
C GLY A 92 67.12 -20.24 18.35
N LEU A 93 66.66 -20.39 19.61
CA LEU A 93 65.25 -20.67 19.93
C LEU A 93 64.32 -19.54 19.49
N GLN A 94 64.70 -18.27 19.67
CA GLN A 94 63.93 -17.12 19.17
C GLN A 94 63.85 -17.09 17.65
N THR A 95 64.95 -17.38 16.96
CA THR A 95 64.97 -17.43 15.49
C THR A 95 64.05 -18.54 14.98
N GLN A 96 64.06 -19.70 15.62
CA GLN A 96 63.14 -20.80 15.30
C GLN A 96 61.68 -20.42 15.56
N ALA A 97 61.37 -19.82 16.71
CA ALA A 97 60.02 -19.36 17.03
C ALA A 97 59.52 -18.31 16.02
N LEU A 98 60.37 -17.36 15.62
CA LEU A 98 60.04 -16.36 14.60
C LEU A 98 59.75 -17.01 13.25
N HIS A 99 60.54 -18.02 12.86
CA HIS A 99 60.29 -18.76 11.62
C HIS A 99 58.95 -19.49 11.65
N SER A 100 58.63 -20.18 12.75
CA SER A 100 57.32 -20.81 12.93
C SER A 100 56.17 -19.79 12.85
N GLN A 101 56.35 -18.60 13.43
CA GLN A 101 55.36 -17.53 13.35
C GLN A 101 55.17 -16.98 11.94
N ILE A 102 56.25 -16.86 11.15
CA ILE A 102 56.17 -16.44 9.74
C ILE A 102 55.37 -17.46 8.92
N ASP A 103 55.60 -18.75 9.15
CA ASP A 103 54.91 -19.80 8.40
C ASP A 103 53.43 -19.88 8.81
N GLU A 104 53.11 -19.70 10.09
CA GLU A 104 51.72 -19.58 10.57
C GLU A 104 51.02 -18.34 9.97
N PHE A 105 51.72 -17.20 9.88
CA PHE A 105 51.17 -15.99 9.25
C PHE A 105 50.89 -16.18 7.76
N LYS A 106 51.74 -16.92 7.03
CA LYS A 106 51.47 -17.27 5.63
C LYS A 106 50.23 -18.14 5.50
N ALA A 107 50.10 -19.18 6.34
CA ALA A 107 48.93 -20.04 6.35
C ALA A 107 47.64 -19.26 6.66
N GLN A 108 47.66 -18.37 7.66
CA GLN A 108 46.53 -17.48 7.96
C GLN A 108 46.17 -16.57 6.78
N LYS A 109 47.16 -16.04 6.06
CA LYS A 109 46.90 -15.20 4.89
C LYS A 109 46.20 -15.99 3.78
N GLU A 110 46.65 -17.21 3.51
CA GLU A 110 46.01 -18.10 2.52
C GLU A 110 44.57 -18.46 2.92
N GLU A 111 44.34 -18.79 4.19
CA GLU A 111 43.00 -19.05 4.73
C GLU A 111 42.08 -17.82 4.59
N LEU A 112 42.62 -16.62 4.83
CA LEU A 112 41.88 -15.37 4.72
C LEU A 112 41.54 -15.01 3.27
N GLU A 113 42.42 -15.32 2.32
CA GLU A 113 42.15 -15.19 0.88
C GLU A 113 41.06 -16.18 0.42
N ALA A 114 41.11 -17.43 0.88
CA ALA A 114 40.06 -18.41 0.61
C ALA A 114 38.71 -17.98 1.21
N THR A 115 38.74 -17.49 2.45
CA THR A 115 37.56 -16.98 3.17
C THR A 115 36.93 -15.80 2.44
N ARG A 116 37.72 -14.86 1.91
CA ARG A 116 37.22 -13.73 1.10
C ARG A 116 36.48 -14.21 -0.16
N LYS A 117 37.01 -15.19 -0.87
CA LYS A 117 36.34 -15.76 -2.06
C LYS A 117 34.99 -16.39 -1.70
N ILE A 118 34.94 -17.15 -0.62
CA ILE A 118 33.69 -17.73 -0.11
C ILE A 118 32.68 -16.63 0.25
N PHE A 119 33.13 -15.54 0.91
CA PHE A 119 32.26 -14.41 1.21
C PHE A 119 31.72 -13.70 -0.04
N GLU A 120 32.55 -13.55 -1.08
CA GLU A 120 32.13 -12.97 -2.36
C GLU A 120 31.07 -13.85 -3.04
N GLU A 121 31.28 -15.17 -3.10
CA GLU A 121 30.31 -16.14 -3.61
C GLU A 121 29.01 -16.12 -2.82
N GLN A 122 29.07 -16.15 -1.49
CA GLN A 122 27.90 -16.04 -0.61
C GLN A 122 27.14 -14.73 -0.84
N THR A 123 27.85 -13.61 -0.99
CA THR A 123 27.23 -12.31 -1.26
C THR A 123 26.50 -12.32 -2.60
N ASN A 124 27.08 -12.95 -3.63
CA ASN A 124 26.43 -13.08 -4.93
C ASN A 124 25.18 -13.97 -4.88
N LEU A 125 25.26 -15.11 -4.17
CA LEU A 125 24.11 -15.99 -3.94
C LEU A 125 22.98 -15.28 -3.18
N ILE A 126 23.30 -14.51 -2.14
CA ILE A 126 22.31 -13.74 -1.39
C ILE A 126 21.64 -12.70 -2.29
N ARG A 127 22.40 -11.99 -3.14
CA ARG A 127 21.83 -11.02 -4.09
C ARG A 127 20.90 -11.70 -5.08
N GLU A 128 21.26 -12.86 -5.60
CA GLU A 128 20.41 -13.64 -6.51
C GLU A 128 19.13 -14.11 -5.81
N GLN A 129 19.25 -14.62 -4.59
CA GLN A 129 18.11 -15.04 -3.78
C GLN A 129 17.15 -13.87 -3.48
N ILE A 130 17.68 -12.69 -3.16
CA ILE A 130 16.87 -11.47 -2.96
C ILE A 130 16.11 -11.14 -4.25
N LYS A 131 16.78 -11.12 -5.41
CA LYS A 131 16.14 -10.85 -6.70
C LYS A 131 15.01 -11.84 -6.98
N LEU A 132 15.26 -13.13 -6.83
CA LEU A 132 14.26 -14.18 -7.01
C LEU A 132 13.08 -14.01 -6.05
N SER A 133 13.34 -13.69 -4.79
CA SER A 133 12.29 -13.49 -3.78
C SER A 133 11.40 -12.27 -4.10
N VAL A 134 11.97 -11.19 -4.65
CA VAL A 134 11.22 -10.01 -5.06
C VAL A 134 10.30 -10.36 -6.22
N SER A 135 10.83 -10.99 -7.28
CA SER A 135 10.03 -11.42 -8.43
C SER A 135 8.94 -12.42 -8.06
N GLN A 136 9.22 -13.38 -7.19
CA GLN A 136 8.21 -14.32 -6.67
C GLN A 136 7.09 -13.60 -5.90
N ASN A 137 7.44 -12.62 -5.07
CA ASN A 137 6.45 -11.84 -4.34
C ASN A 137 5.55 -11.01 -5.27
N GLU A 138 6.10 -10.48 -6.37
CA GLU A 138 5.32 -9.79 -7.41
C GLU A 138 4.37 -10.76 -8.11
N GLU A 139 4.86 -11.93 -8.54
CA GLU A 139 4.03 -12.95 -9.19
C GLU A 139 2.88 -13.44 -8.29
N VAL A 140 3.17 -13.70 -7.01
CA VAL A 140 2.14 -14.11 -6.03
C VAL A 140 1.08 -13.02 -5.85
N ARG A 141 1.45 -11.73 -5.89
CA ARG A 141 0.48 -10.62 -5.83
C ARG A 141 -0.40 -10.59 -7.07
N GLU A 142 0.18 -10.75 -8.26
CA GLU A 142 -0.58 -10.81 -9.51
C GLU A 142 -1.54 -11.99 -9.53
N GLN A 143 -1.06 -13.19 -9.16
CA GLN A 143 -1.90 -14.39 -9.06
C GLN A 143 -3.03 -14.20 -8.04
N SER A 144 -2.78 -13.56 -6.90
CA SER A 144 -3.81 -13.25 -5.90
C SER A 144 -4.89 -12.33 -6.48
N ALA A 145 -4.50 -11.28 -7.22
CA ALA A 145 -5.44 -10.37 -7.87
C ALA A 145 -6.29 -11.08 -8.94
N ILE A 146 -5.67 -11.95 -9.75
CA ILE A 146 -6.37 -12.76 -10.76
C ILE A 146 -7.35 -13.73 -10.07
N ALA A 147 -6.93 -14.39 -8.99
CA ALA A 147 -7.77 -15.33 -8.24
C ALA A 147 -9.00 -14.63 -7.63
N GLN A 148 -8.82 -13.43 -7.05
CA GLN A 148 -9.93 -12.62 -6.53
C GLN A 148 -10.91 -12.22 -7.64
N LEU A 149 -10.40 -11.81 -8.80
CA LEU A 149 -11.24 -11.45 -9.95
C LEU A 149 -12.01 -12.67 -10.49
N ASN A 150 -11.36 -13.83 -10.57
CA ASN A 150 -12.00 -15.07 -10.99
C ASN A 150 -13.09 -15.52 -10.00
N TYR A 151 -12.80 -15.46 -8.69
CA TYR A 151 -13.79 -15.75 -7.66
C TYR A 151 -15.01 -14.83 -7.77
N PHE A 152 -14.79 -13.53 -7.96
CA PHE A 152 -15.87 -12.57 -8.23
C PHE A 152 -16.66 -12.96 -9.48
N ASN A 153 -15.99 -13.23 -10.60
CA ASN A 153 -16.62 -13.59 -11.86
C ASN A 153 -17.49 -14.85 -11.72
N SER A 154 -16.96 -15.89 -11.08
CA SER A 154 -17.70 -17.13 -10.84
C SER A 154 -18.98 -16.87 -10.03
N ASN A 155 -18.90 -16.07 -8.96
CA ASN A 155 -20.07 -15.70 -8.18
C ASN A 155 -21.06 -14.87 -9.00
N PHE A 156 -20.56 -13.88 -9.75
CA PHE A 156 -21.39 -13.01 -10.58
C PHE A 156 -22.18 -13.82 -11.61
N TYR A 157 -21.53 -14.73 -12.34
CA TYR A 157 -22.19 -15.59 -13.31
C TYR A 157 -23.14 -16.59 -12.64
N ALA A 158 -22.80 -17.13 -11.47
CA ALA A 158 -23.72 -17.98 -10.71
C ALA A 158 -25.01 -17.25 -10.32
N TYR A 159 -24.91 -16.02 -9.81
CA TYR A 159 -26.10 -15.22 -9.51
C TYR A 159 -26.87 -14.79 -10.77
N LEU A 160 -26.20 -14.53 -11.90
CA LEU A 160 -26.88 -14.29 -13.17
C LEU A 160 -27.69 -15.51 -13.63
N THR A 161 -27.15 -16.72 -13.50
CA THR A 161 -27.90 -17.95 -13.79
C THR A 161 -29.12 -18.08 -12.90
N LEU A 162 -28.99 -17.82 -11.60
CA LEU A 162 -30.13 -17.82 -10.68
C LEU A 162 -31.18 -16.77 -11.03
N LEU A 163 -30.74 -15.57 -11.45
CA LEU A 163 -31.62 -14.51 -11.92
C LEU A 163 -32.39 -14.95 -13.16
N ASN A 164 -31.72 -15.53 -14.15
CA ASN A 164 -32.34 -16.06 -15.36
C ASN A 164 -33.37 -17.16 -15.04
N ASN A 165 -33.05 -18.10 -14.15
CA ASN A 165 -34.00 -19.13 -13.74
C ASN A 165 -35.26 -18.51 -13.06
N SER A 166 -35.06 -17.50 -12.20
CA SER A 166 -36.18 -16.79 -11.57
C SER A 166 -37.03 -16.04 -12.59
N ARG A 167 -36.39 -15.50 -13.64
CA ARG A 167 -37.06 -14.81 -14.75
C ARG A 167 -37.87 -15.77 -15.60
N GLU A 168 -37.32 -16.92 -16.00
CA GLU A 168 -38.05 -17.95 -16.72
C GLU A 168 -39.30 -18.39 -15.96
N SER A 169 -39.22 -18.49 -14.63
CA SER A 169 -40.38 -18.79 -13.78
C SER A 169 -41.47 -17.72 -13.81
N LEU A 170 -41.10 -16.44 -13.98
CA LEU A 170 -42.04 -15.33 -14.14
C LEU A 170 -42.65 -15.27 -15.55
N GLU A 171 -41.83 -15.53 -16.57
CA GLU A 171 -42.25 -15.56 -17.99
C GLU A 171 -43.22 -16.71 -18.26
N ASN A 172 -42.95 -17.91 -17.73
CA ASN A 172 -43.82 -19.08 -17.91
C ASN A 172 -45.26 -18.85 -17.40
N ASP A 173 -45.43 -18.03 -16.35
CA ASP A 173 -46.74 -17.71 -15.78
C ASP A 173 -47.33 -16.39 -16.31
N ASN A 174 -46.61 -15.71 -17.23
CA ASN A 174 -46.92 -14.37 -17.74
C ASN A 174 -47.20 -13.36 -16.62
N ILE A 175 -46.43 -13.44 -15.52
CA ILE A 175 -46.66 -12.60 -14.33
C ILE A 175 -46.40 -11.12 -14.64
N ILE A 176 -45.34 -10.84 -15.40
CA ILE A 176 -44.94 -9.46 -15.72
C ILE A 176 -46.00 -8.79 -16.60
N GLU A 177 -46.49 -9.49 -17.63
CA GLU A 177 -47.58 -9.04 -18.50
C GLU A 177 -48.84 -8.72 -17.70
N LYS A 178 -49.29 -9.66 -16.85
CA LYS A 178 -50.47 -9.47 -16.00
C LYS A 178 -50.33 -8.27 -15.07
N ILE A 179 -49.14 -8.07 -14.48
CA ILE A 179 -48.88 -6.91 -13.62
C ILE A 179 -49.02 -5.62 -14.41
N ILE A 180 -48.42 -5.54 -15.60
CA ILE A 180 -48.50 -4.34 -16.44
C ILE A 180 -49.95 -4.05 -16.86
N GLU A 181 -50.70 -5.07 -17.27
CA GLU A 181 -52.11 -4.94 -17.66
C GLU A 181 -52.99 -4.44 -16.49
N GLU A 182 -52.88 -5.06 -15.32
CA GLU A 182 -53.61 -4.66 -14.10
C GLU A 182 -53.27 -3.23 -13.65
N LEU A 183 -52.01 -2.83 -13.78
CA LEU A 183 -51.58 -1.46 -13.47
C LEU A 183 -52.18 -0.47 -14.46
N ILE A 184 -52.19 -0.77 -15.76
CA ILE A 184 -52.82 0.08 -16.78
C ILE A 184 -54.31 0.27 -16.46
N ILE A 185 -55.03 -0.82 -16.15
CA ILE A 185 -56.47 -0.79 -15.81
C ILE A 185 -56.74 0.09 -14.58
N SER A 186 -55.82 0.12 -13.62
CA SER A 186 -55.97 0.93 -12.39
C SER A 186 -55.80 2.45 -12.59
N THR A 187 -55.30 2.89 -13.75
CA THR A 187 -55.09 4.31 -14.02
C THR A 187 -56.32 4.98 -14.62
N THR A 188 -56.58 6.23 -14.22
CA THR A 188 -57.65 7.05 -14.81
C THR A 188 -57.08 8.23 -15.59
N LYS A 189 -57.84 8.76 -16.55
CA LYS A 189 -57.39 9.84 -17.45
C LYS A 189 -57.26 11.20 -16.75
N GLU A 190 -57.96 11.43 -15.64
CA GLU A 190 -58.14 12.78 -15.07
C GLU A 190 -57.35 13.03 -13.77
N ASP A 191 -56.80 11.99 -13.15
CA ASP A 191 -56.05 12.15 -11.90
C ASP A 191 -54.77 12.99 -12.10
N PRO A 192 -54.42 13.85 -11.12
CA PRO A 192 -53.09 14.43 -11.01
C PRO A 192 -51.98 13.37 -10.93
N ILE A 193 -50.75 13.73 -11.28
CA ILE A 193 -49.64 12.76 -11.34
C ILE A 193 -49.30 12.14 -9.99
N ASN A 194 -49.31 12.92 -8.90
CA ASN A 194 -49.05 12.43 -7.55
C ASN A 194 -50.10 11.36 -7.15
N VAL A 195 -51.39 11.62 -7.40
CA VAL A 195 -52.48 10.69 -7.14
C VAL A 195 -52.34 9.43 -8.01
N THR A 196 -51.99 9.60 -9.28
CA THR A 196 -51.78 8.49 -10.22
C THR A 196 -50.63 7.59 -9.76
N LEU A 197 -49.49 8.17 -9.39
CA LEU A 197 -48.32 7.44 -8.89
C LEU A 197 -48.62 6.72 -7.57
N GLU A 198 -49.36 7.34 -6.64
CA GLU A 198 -49.78 6.67 -5.40
C GLU A 198 -50.73 5.50 -5.66
N LYS A 199 -51.70 5.65 -6.57
CA LYS A 199 -52.58 4.53 -7.00
C LYS A 199 -51.76 3.39 -7.60
N LEU A 200 -50.82 3.70 -8.51
CA LEU A 200 -49.93 2.72 -9.12
C LEU A 200 -49.04 2.02 -8.10
N LYS A 201 -48.48 2.74 -7.13
CA LYS A 201 -47.68 2.16 -6.04
C LYS A 201 -48.52 1.18 -5.21
N ASN A 202 -49.71 1.58 -4.79
CA ASN A 202 -50.58 0.74 -3.96
C ASN A 202 -51.06 -0.50 -4.72
N LYS A 203 -51.46 -0.35 -5.99
CA LYS A 203 -51.83 -1.48 -6.84
C LYS A 203 -50.65 -2.42 -7.11
N PHE A 204 -49.45 -1.88 -7.33
CA PHE A 204 -48.24 -2.70 -7.47
C PHE A 204 -47.95 -3.52 -6.20
N LEU A 205 -48.13 -2.94 -5.01
CA LEU A 205 -47.94 -3.66 -3.75
C LEU A 205 -48.94 -4.81 -3.58
N GLU A 206 -50.21 -4.60 -3.95
CA GLU A 206 -51.23 -5.65 -3.97
C GLU A 206 -50.84 -6.80 -4.91
N LEU A 207 -50.47 -6.47 -6.16
CA LEU A 207 -50.04 -7.43 -7.17
C LEU A 207 -48.76 -8.17 -6.76
N PHE A 208 -47.86 -7.48 -6.05
CA PHE A 208 -46.66 -8.07 -5.47
C PHE A 208 -47.01 -9.12 -4.42
N GLU A 209 -47.94 -8.84 -3.51
CA GLU A 209 -48.35 -9.79 -2.48
C GLU A 209 -49.07 -11.02 -3.07
N LEU A 210 -49.86 -10.84 -4.14
CA LEU A 210 -50.48 -11.96 -4.87
C LEU A 210 -49.45 -12.90 -5.52
N ASN A 211 -48.32 -12.38 -5.99
CA ASN A 211 -47.26 -13.13 -6.67
C ASN A 211 -45.95 -13.19 -5.85
N ARG A 212 -46.07 -13.06 -4.52
CA ARG A 212 -44.95 -12.80 -3.61
C ARG A 212 -43.81 -13.79 -3.74
N GLU A 213 -44.13 -15.07 -3.84
CA GLU A 213 -43.13 -16.14 -3.85
C GLU A 213 -42.13 -15.95 -5.00
N LYS A 214 -42.62 -15.85 -6.23
CA LYS A 214 -41.79 -15.71 -7.43
C LYS A 214 -41.13 -14.34 -7.54
N LEU A 215 -41.90 -13.27 -7.32
CA LEU A 215 -41.38 -11.89 -7.40
C LEU A 215 -40.32 -11.63 -6.33
N SER A 216 -40.51 -12.14 -5.11
CA SER A 216 -39.53 -11.96 -4.05
C SER A 216 -38.22 -12.68 -4.37
N ILE A 217 -38.25 -13.84 -5.04
CA ILE A 217 -37.02 -14.53 -5.47
C ILE A 217 -36.30 -13.69 -6.52
N TYR A 218 -37.02 -13.20 -7.53
CA TYR A 218 -36.46 -12.36 -8.58
C TYR A 218 -35.81 -11.07 -8.03
N PHE A 219 -36.57 -10.25 -7.29
CA PHE A 219 -36.05 -8.97 -6.79
C PHE A 219 -34.89 -9.15 -5.80
N ARG A 220 -34.94 -10.17 -4.93
CA ARG A 220 -33.83 -10.46 -4.01
C ARG A 220 -32.60 -10.89 -4.78
N THR A 221 -32.74 -11.75 -5.78
CA THR A 221 -31.61 -12.23 -6.58
C THR A 221 -30.97 -11.08 -7.35
N LEU A 222 -31.77 -10.25 -8.01
CA LEU A 222 -31.29 -9.05 -8.69
C LEU A 222 -30.56 -8.11 -7.72
N TYR A 223 -31.15 -7.85 -6.55
CA TYR A 223 -30.50 -7.03 -5.52
C TYR A 223 -29.18 -7.63 -5.05
N ARG A 224 -29.08 -8.95 -4.90
CA ARG A 224 -27.83 -9.63 -4.54
C ARG A 224 -26.76 -9.47 -5.62
N VAL A 225 -27.12 -9.57 -6.90
CA VAL A 225 -26.18 -9.30 -8.01
C VAL A 225 -25.68 -7.86 -7.94
N MET A 226 -26.58 -6.90 -7.76
CA MET A 226 -26.22 -5.48 -7.65
C MET A 226 -25.28 -5.22 -6.46
N LEU A 227 -25.59 -5.81 -5.30
CA LEU A 227 -24.77 -5.66 -4.09
C LEU A 227 -23.41 -6.35 -4.22
N LEU A 228 -23.35 -7.49 -4.91
CA LEU A 228 -22.09 -8.18 -5.22
C LEU A 228 -21.17 -7.26 -6.04
N ILE A 229 -21.70 -6.61 -7.08
CA ILE A 229 -20.92 -5.66 -7.89
C ILE A 229 -20.50 -4.46 -7.05
N GLU A 230 -21.45 -3.82 -6.33
CA GLU A 230 -21.20 -2.61 -5.54
C GLU A 230 -20.15 -2.82 -4.45
N ASN A 231 -20.23 -3.93 -3.72
CA ASN A 231 -19.34 -4.24 -2.60
C ASN A 231 -18.04 -4.94 -3.02
N SER A 232 -17.85 -5.23 -4.31
CA SER A 232 -16.60 -5.82 -4.79
C SER A 232 -15.42 -4.85 -4.63
N GLY A 233 -14.21 -5.39 -4.45
CA GLY A 233 -12.96 -4.62 -4.44
C GLY A 233 -12.50 -4.16 -5.82
N ILE A 234 -13.38 -4.20 -6.83
CA ILE A 234 -13.06 -3.91 -8.22
C ILE A 234 -13.10 -2.40 -8.48
N ASP A 235 -12.31 -1.93 -9.44
CA ASP A 235 -12.32 -0.55 -9.91
C ASP A 235 -13.73 -0.08 -10.36
N ILE A 236 -14.01 1.21 -10.17
CA ILE A 236 -15.31 1.82 -10.48
C ILE A 236 -15.69 1.68 -11.97
N ASN A 237 -14.73 1.71 -12.90
CA ASN A 237 -15.02 1.58 -14.32
C ASN A 237 -15.47 0.16 -14.66
N LYS A 238 -14.77 -0.84 -14.13
CA LYS A 238 -15.17 -2.25 -14.25
C LYS A 238 -16.53 -2.51 -13.58
N LYS A 239 -16.81 -1.92 -12.41
CA LYS A 239 -18.16 -1.98 -11.81
C LYS A 239 -19.23 -1.45 -12.76
N LYS A 240 -19.00 -0.30 -13.39
CA LYS A 240 -19.92 0.25 -14.42
C LYS A 240 -20.10 -0.71 -15.59
N GLU A 241 -19.07 -1.43 -16.01
CA GLU A 241 -19.17 -2.47 -17.05
C GLU A 241 -20.05 -3.65 -16.61
N TYR A 242 -19.88 -4.17 -15.39
CA TYR A 242 -20.77 -5.23 -14.87
C TYR A 242 -22.21 -4.76 -14.72
N PHE A 243 -22.46 -3.52 -14.31
CA PHE A 243 -23.83 -2.97 -14.28
C PHE A 243 -24.41 -2.81 -15.69
N LYS A 244 -23.60 -2.45 -16.70
CA LYS A 244 -24.04 -2.44 -18.11
C LYS A 244 -24.39 -3.86 -18.58
N LEU A 245 -23.59 -4.86 -18.21
CA LEU A 245 -23.84 -6.26 -18.54
C LEU A 245 -25.11 -6.77 -17.85
N LEU A 246 -25.28 -6.52 -16.55
CA LEU A 246 -26.50 -6.88 -15.83
C LEU A 246 -27.73 -6.23 -16.47
N ARG A 247 -27.65 -4.93 -16.77
CA ARG A 247 -28.74 -4.19 -17.40
C ARG A 247 -29.08 -4.68 -18.81
N SER A 248 -28.12 -5.19 -19.57
CA SER A 248 -28.40 -5.77 -20.90
C SER A 248 -29.17 -7.08 -20.83
N GLN A 249 -29.18 -7.75 -19.68
CA GLN A 249 -29.99 -8.95 -19.46
C GLN A 249 -31.45 -8.62 -19.15
N ILE A 250 -31.80 -7.38 -18.79
CA ILE A 250 -33.15 -7.02 -18.37
C ILE A 250 -33.97 -6.52 -19.56
N SER A 251 -35.15 -7.11 -19.78
CA SER A 251 -36.08 -6.69 -20.82
C SER A 251 -36.79 -5.37 -20.48
N GLU A 252 -37.38 -4.74 -21.49
CA GLU A 252 -38.13 -3.49 -21.27
C GLU A 252 -39.33 -3.66 -20.33
N LYS A 253 -40.05 -4.78 -20.41
CA LYS A 253 -41.17 -5.08 -19.49
C LYS A 253 -40.69 -5.27 -18.05
N GLU A 254 -39.56 -5.93 -17.86
CA GLU A 254 -38.94 -6.05 -16.54
C GLU A 254 -38.49 -4.68 -16.00
N LEU A 255 -37.94 -3.80 -16.85
CA LEU A 255 -37.59 -2.44 -16.43
C LEU A 255 -38.81 -1.66 -15.93
N VAL A 256 -39.98 -1.80 -16.57
CA VAL A 256 -41.24 -1.21 -16.11
C VAL A 256 -41.64 -1.76 -14.74
N MET A 257 -41.60 -3.09 -14.56
CA MET A 257 -41.89 -3.72 -13.26
C MET A 257 -40.93 -3.25 -12.16
N LEU A 258 -39.64 -3.18 -12.47
CA LEU A 258 -38.59 -2.73 -11.55
C LEU A 258 -38.76 -1.27 -11.17
N TYR A 259 -39.17 -0.42 -12.11
CA TYR A 259 -39.47 0.98 -11.84
C TYR A 259 -40.53 1.14 -10.75
N TYR A 260 -41.66 0.44 -10.86
CA TYR A 260 -42.70 0.48 -9.82
C TYR A 260 -42.27 -0.16 -8.51
N ASN A 261 -41.46 -1.23 -8.56
CA ASN A 261 -40.84 -1.78 -7.36
C ASN A 261 -39.98 -0.73 -6.63
N TYR A 262 -39.15 0.01 -7.37
CA TYR A 262 -38.23 0.98 -6.79
C TYR A 262 -38.90 2.25 -6.30
N ILE A 263 -39.97 2.70 -6.95
CA ILE A 263 -40.78 3.82 -6.44
C ILE A 263 -41.59 3.41 -5.20
N SER A 264 -42.00 2.15 -5.10
CA SER A 264 -42.65 1.63 -3.90
C SER A 264 -41.69 1.52 -2.70
N ASN A 265 -42.23 1.24 -1.52
CA ASN A 265 -41.45 1.04 -0.30
C ASN A 265 -40.58 -0.24 -0.33
N LEU A 266 -40.82 -1.17 -1.26
CA LEU A 266 -40.06 -2.41 -1.37
C LEU A 266 -38.61 -2.18 -1.81
N GLY A 267 -38.39 -1.21 -2.71
CA GLY A 267 -37.11 -1.00 -3.37
C GLY A 267 -36.18 0.03 -2.72
N ILE A 268 -36.51 0.57 -1.53
CA ILE A 268 -35.78 1.69 -0.91
C ILE A 268 -34.26 1.46 -0.84
N LYS A 269 -33.84 0.24 -0.45
CA LYS A 269 -32.41 -0.12 -0.32
C LYS A 269 -31.64 -0.13 -1.63
N VAL A 270 -32.33 -0.26 -2.77
CA VAL A 270 -31.72 -0.43 -4.09
C VAL A 270 -31.62 0.91 -4.83
N ARG A 271 -32.43 1.91 -4.44
CA ARG A 271 -32.52 3.22 -5.11
C ARG A 271 -31.18 3.90 -5.30
N SER A 272 -30.33 3.92 -4.27
CA SER A 272 -29.00 4.53 -4.35
C SER A 272 -28.12 3.89 -5.43
N ILE A 273 -28.15 2.56 -5.54
CA ILE A 273 -27.42 1.80 -6.56
C ILE A 273 -28.01 2.08 -7.95
N VAL A 274 -29.33 2.09 -8.07
CA VAL A 274 -30.04 2.33 -9.34
C VAL A 274 -29.71 3.71 -9.91
N VAL A 275 -29.70 4.75 -9.07
CA VAL A 275 -29.32 6.11 -9.47
C VAL A 275 -27.83 6.17 -9.82
N LYS A 276 -26.96 5.68 -8.93
CA LYS A 276 -25.48 5.69 -9.11
C LYS A 276 -25.03 5.07 -10.43
N TYR A 277 -25.66 3.95 -10.83
CA TYR A 277 -25.29 3.21 -12.04
C TYR A 277 -26.24 3.43 -13.22
N HIS A 278 -27.18 4.36 -13.12
CA HIS A 278 -28.20 4.64 -14.13
C HIS A 278 -28.89 3.36 -14.63
N PHE A 279 -29.32 2.51 -13.69
CA PHE A 279 -29.81 1.16 -14.03
C PHE A 279 -31.09 1.19 -14.88
N LEU A 280 -31.92 2.21 -14.72
CA LEU A 280 -33.14 2.40 -15.50
C LEU A 280 -32.94 3.25 -16.78
N LYS A 281 -31.69 3.50 -17.22
CA LYS A 281 -31.38 4.40 -18.34
C LYS A 281 -32.19 4.15 -19.61
N HIS A 282 -32.50 2.89 -19.89
CA HIS A 282 -33.18 2.47 -21.13
C HIS A 282 -34.69 2.37 -20.98
N LEU A 283 -35.25 2.72 -19.81
CA LEU A 283 -36.69 2.78 -19.62
C LEU A 283 -37.22 4.07 -20.23
N ARG A 284 -37.77 3.95 -21.43
CA ARG A 284 -38.39 5.06 -22.15
C ARG A 284 -39.63 5.57 -21.41
N SER A 285 -39.81 6.90 -21.35
CA SER A 285 -40.96 7.52 -20.69
C SER A 285 -42.29 7.03 -21.27
N VAL A 286 -42.35 6.79 -22.59
CA VAL A 286 -43.56 6.27 -23.26
C VAL A 286 -44.00 4.88 -22.79
N LYS A 287 -43.15 4.13 -22.09
CA LYS A 287 -43.47 2.81 -21.53
C LYS A 287 -43.89 2.86 -20.07
N LYS A 288 -43.74 4.01 -19.41
CA LYS A 288 -44.22 4.22 -18.05
C LYS A 288 -45.75 4.34 -18.09
N ILE A 289 -46.41 3.67 -17.16
CA ILE A 289 -47.87 3.51 -17.14
C ILE A 289 -48.58 4.86 -16.90
N GLU A 290 -47.95 5.78 -16.16
CA GLU A 290 -48.48 7.14 -15.99
C GLU A 290 -48.57 7.95 -17.30
N PHE A 291 -47.87 7.55 -18.37
CA PHE A 291 -47.99 8.15 -19.70
C PHE A 291 -49.08 7.51 -20.57
N PHE A 292 -49.61 6.35 -20.20
CA PHE A 292 -50.49 5.55 -21.07
C PHE A 292 -51.68 6.35 -21.61
N HIS A 293 -52.40 7.06 -20.73
CA HIS A 293 -53.56 7.85 -21.13
C HIS A 293 -53.21 9.13 -21.90
N ALA A 294 -52.03 9.71 -21.66
CA ALA A 294 -51.56 10.89 -22.39
C ALA A 294 -51.12 10.55 -23.83
N LEU A 295 -50.77 9.29 -24.09
CA LEU A 295 -50.30 8.82 -25.38
C LEU A 295 -51.38 8.16 -26.24
N ASN A 296 -52.57 7.94 -25.68
CA ASN A 296 -53.64 7.22 -26.35
C ASN A 296 -54.07 8.00 -27.62
N LYS A 297 -53.80 7.43 -28.81
CA LYS A 297 -54.01 7.97 -30.18
C LYS A 297 -52.82 8.66 -30.86
N LEU A 298 -51.63 8.67 -30.27
CA LEU A 298 -50.47 9.39 -30.82
C LEU A 298 -49.43 8.46 -31.47
N ASN A 299 -48.63 8.98 -32.40
CA ASN A 299 -47.47 8.25 -32.92
C ASN A 299 -46.40 8.14 -31.82
N ILE A 300 -46.26 6.94 -31.26
CA ILE A 300 -45.37 6.65 -30.13
C ILE A 300 -43.91 7.02 -30.45
N ASN A 301 -43.47 6.83 -31.70
CA ASN A 301 -42.07 7.05 -32.07
C ASN A 301 -41.71 8.54 -32.04
N GLU A 302 -42.56 9.39 -32.60
CA GLU A 302 -42.34 10.84 -32.64
C GLU A 302 -42.40 11.44 -31.23
N ILE A 303 -43.34 10.97 -30.41
CA ILE A 303 -43.40 11.40 -29.01
C ILE A 303 -42.19 10.91 -28.23
N ASN A 304 -41.74 9.67 -28.45
CA ASN A 304 -40.55 9.18 -27.77
C ASN A 304 -39.32 10.05 -28.07
N ILE A 305 -39.13 10.44 -29.34
CA ILE A 305 -38.04 11.36 -29.73
C ILE A 305 -38.19 12.71 -29.01
N PHE A 306 -39.41 13.24 -28.95
CA PHE A 306 -39.69 14.49 -28.24
C PHE A 306 -39.41 14.42 -26.74
N LEU A 307 -39.85 13.35 -26.05
CA LEU A 307 -39.62 13.16 -24.62
C LEU A 307 -38.13 12.91 -24.31
N GLU A 308 -37.43 12.13 -25.14
CA GLU A 308 -35.97 11.94 -25.04
C GLU A 308 -35.21 13.25 -25.24
N TYR A 309 -35.67 14.07 -26.18
CA TYR A 309 -35.11 15.40 -26.39
C TYR A 309 -35.33 16.32 -25.19
N LEU A 310 -36.56 16.36 -24.66
CA LEU A 310 -36.91 17.16 -23.48
C LEU A 310 -36.07 16.73 -22.26
N SER A 311 -36.01 15.44 -21.95
CA SER A 311 -35.22 14.92 -20.83
C SER A 311 -33.72 15.18 -21.00
N SER A 312 -33.17 15.00 -22.21
CA SER A 312 -31.75 15.31 -22.51
C SER A 312 -31.43 16.79 -22.28
N SER A 313 -32.30 17.68 -22.75
CA SER A 313 -32.17 19.14 -22.53
C SER A 313 -32.22 19.49 -21.04
N LEU A 314 -33.11 18.87 -20.26
CA LEU A 314 -33.16 19.03 -18.82
C LEU A 314 -31.86 18.57 -18.14
N TYR A 315 -31.34 17.38 -18.47
CA TYR A 315 -30.08 16.89 -17.91
C TYR A 315 -28.88 17.78 -18.27
N LYS A 316 -28.80 18.25 -19.53
CA LYS A 316 -27.76 19.21 -19.94
C LYS A 316 -27.82 20.48 -19.10
N PHE A 317 -29.02 21.03 -18.88
CA PHE A 317 -29.21 22.23 -18.09
C PHE A 317 -28.85 22.01 -16.61
N ILE A 318 -29.30 20.92 -15.98
CA ILE A 318 -28.96 20.59 -14.59
C ILE A 318 -27.45 20.43 -14.40
N ASN A 319 -26.77 19.76 -15.33
CA ASN A 319 -25.32 19.59 -15.25
C ASN A 319 -24.56 20.93 -15.41
N ARG A 320 -25.11 21.89 -16.17
CA ARG A 320 -24.56 23.25 -16.26
C ARG A 320 -24.81 24.04 -14.97
N LEU A 321 -25.97 23.87 -14.34
CA LEU A 321 -26.26 24.52 -13.05
C LEU A 321 -25.30 24.10 -11.92
N SER A 322 -24.71 22.90 -11.98
CA SER A 322 -23.67 22.48 -11.03
C SER A 322 -22.35 23.24 -11.18
N ASP A 323 -22.09 23.86 -12.33
CA ASP A 323 -20.93 24.71 -12.61
C ASP A 323 -21.36 26.18 -12.50
N LEU A 324 -21.06 26.82 -11.37
CA LEU A 324 -21.65 28.09 -10.92
C LEU A 324 -21.12 29.36 -11.64
N GLU A 325 -21.23 29.47 -12.97
CA GLU A 325 -20.99 30.74 -13.70
C GLU A 325 -22.32 31.41 -14.13
N GLU A 326 -22.37 32.74 -14.17
CA GLU A 326 -23.62 33.50 -14.45
C GLU A 326 -24.19 33.26 -15.86
N GLU A 327 -23.35 32.86 -16.82
CA GLU A 327 -23.76 32.55 -18.20
C GLU A 327 -24.50 31.19 -18.32
N ASP A 328 -24.43 30.33 -17.31
CA ASP A 328 -25.04 28.98 -17.33
C ASP A 328 -26.53 28.94 -16.93
N LYS A 329 -27.13 30.10 -16.61
CA LYS A 329 -28.53 30.22 -16.20
C LYS A 329 -29.53 30.24 -17.35
N TYR A 330 -29.09 30.11 -18.60
CA TYR A 330 -29.95 30.11 -19.79
C TYR A 330 -29.54 29.04 -20.79
N PHE A 331 -30.52 28.27 -21.26
CA PHE A 331 -30.38 27.24 -22.28
C PHE A 331 -31.48 27.40 -23.32
N SER A 332 -31.12 27.33 -24.60
CA SER A 332 -32.11 27.29 -25.67
C SER A 332 -31.65 26.43 -26.83
N GLU A 333 -32.54 25.57 -27.31
CA GLU A 333 -32.30 24.73 -28.48
C GLU A 333 -33.61 24.58 -29.29
N LYS A 334 -33.46 24.32 -30.59
CA LYS A 334 -34.56 24.08 -31.54
C LYS A 334 -34.67 22.59 -31.85
N SER A 335 -35.89 22.10 -32.01
CA SER A 335 -36.17 20.72 -32.41
C SER A 335 -37.51 20.63 -33.13
N PHE A 336 -37.91 19.42 -33.49
CA PHE A 336 -39.13 19.17 -34.26
C PHE A 336 -40.04 18.17 -33.55
N LEU A 337 -41.35 18.41 -33.60
CA LEU A 337 -42.39 17.52 -33.13
C LEU A 337 -43.49 17.44 -34.19
N PHE A 338 -43.78 16.26 -34.73
CA PHE A 338 -44.75 16.09 -35.83
C PHE A 338 -44.48 17.00 -37.05
N GLY A 339 -43.19 17.23 -37.35
CA GLY A 339 -42.76 18.10 -38.44
C GLY A 339 -42.83 19.61 -38.14
N MET A 340 -43.35 20.01 -36.97
CA MET A 340 -43.40 21.39 -36.52
C MET A 340 -42.13 21.77 -35.77
N GLU A 341 -41.53 22.91 -36.07
CA GLU A 341 -40.39 23.43 -35.32
C GLU A 341 -40.85 23.96 -33.97
N PHE A 342 -40.12 23.61 -32.91
CA PHE A 342 -40.33 24.17 -31.57
C PHE A 342 -39.01 24.60 -30.95
N LEU A 343 -39.10 25.63 -30.11
CA LEU A 343 -37.98 26.16 -29.35
C LEU A 343 -38.16 25.76 -27.88
N ILE A 344 -37.18 25.05 -27.31
CA ILE A 344 -37.09 24.88 -25.86
C ILE A 344 -36.22 25.99 -25.29
N LYS A 345 -36.69 26.63 -24.22
CA LYS A 345 -35.90 27.55 -23.38
C LYS A 345 -35.97 27.04 -21.95
N ILE A 346 -34.81 26.95 -21.30
CA ILE A 346 -34.72 26.63 -19.88
C ILE A 346 -33.88 27.71 -19.25
N PHE A 347 -34.40 28.40 -18.24
CA PHE A 347 -33.65 29.46 -17.58
C PHE A 347 -33.97 29.53 -16.10
N TYR A 348 -33.06 30.14 -15.34
CA TYR A 348 -33.22 30.37 -13.92
C TYR A 348 -33.48 31.86 -13.65
N ASP A 349 -34.68 32.17 -13.15
CA ASP A 349 -35.12 33.51 -12.74
C ASP A 349 -35.93 33.38 -11.44
N ASP A 350 -35.23 33.39 -10.30
CA ASP A 350 -35.67 32.97 -8.95
C ASP A 350 -36.16 31.50 -8.84
N LYS A 351 -36.67 30.94 -9.92
CA LYS A 351 -37.13 29.57 -10.14
C LYS A 351 -36.62 29.07 -11.49
N VAL A 352 -36.56 27.75 -11.65
CA VAL A 352 -36.30 27.15 -12.97
C VAL A 352 -37.58 27.23 -13.80
N VAL A 353 -37.50 27.86 -14.96
CA VAL A 353 -38.59 28.00 -15.93
C VAL A 353 -38.24 27.22 -17.19
N ILE A 354 -39.16 26.37 -17.62
CA ILE A 354 -39.09 25.65 -18.89
C ILE A 354 -40.19 26.19 -19.80
N ALA A 355 -39.82 26.72 -20.96
CA ALA A 355 -40.75 27.23 -21.95
C ALA A 355 -40.58 26.47 -23.28
N LEU A 356 -41.69 26.03 -23.85
CA LEU A 356 -41.77 25.42 -25.17
C LEU A 356 -42.60 26.33 -26.08
N SER A 357 -41.95 26.91 -27.10
CA SER A 357 -42.61 27.82 -28.03
C SER A 357 -42.83 27.14 -29.39
N PHE A 358 -44.05 27.20 -29.91
CA PHE A 358 -44.47 26.72 -31.24
C PHE A 358 -45.06 27.87 -32.06
N ASP A 359 -45.09 27.73 -33.38
CA ASP A 359 -45.96 28.57 -34.23
C ASP A 359 -47.43 28.20 -33.98
N GLU A 360 -48.27 29.19 -33.65
CA GLU A 360 -49.66 28.96 -33.26
C GLU A 360 -50.50 28.42 -34.41
N ILE A 361 -50.21 28.84 -35.65
CA ILE A 361 -50.96 28.42 -36.83
C ILE A 361 -50.61 26.98 -37.18
N GLU A 362 -49.32 26.62 -37.17
CA GLU A 362 -48.86 25.25 -37.41
C GLU A 362 -49.39 24.28 -36.34
N PHE A 363 -49.30 24.67 -35.06
CA PHE A 363 -49.77 23.83 -33.95
C PHE A 363 -51.27 23.52 -34.05
N ASN A 364 -52.09 24.55 -34.29
CA ASN A 364 -53.53 24.40 -34.43
C ASN A 364 -53.92 23.63 -35.71
N LYS A 365 -53.16 23.78 -36.81
CA LYS A 365 -53.40 23.03 -38.05
C LYS A 365 -53.06 21.54 -37.92
N ALA A 366 -52.02 21.19 -37.17
CA ALA A 366 -51.66 19.80 -36.96
C ALA A 366 -52.79 19.02 -36.28
N ASN A 367 -53.46 19.63 -35.29
CA ASN A 367 -54.60 19.05 -34.56
C ASN A 367 -54.30 17.64 -33.99
N ILE A 368 -53.05 17.40 -33.62
CA ILE A 368 -52.57 16.12 -33.08
C ILE A 368 -52.75 16.07 -31.55
N LEU A 369 -52.47 17.20 -30.88
CA LEU A 369 -52.57 17.39 -29.44
C LEU A 369 -53.30 18.70 -29.16
N ASN A 370 -54.26 18.70 -28.26
CA ASN A 370 -54.81 19.97 -27.74
C ASN A 370 -53.87 20.60 -26.70
N HIS A 371 -54.09 21.88 -26.38
CA HIS A 371 -53.23 22.61 -25.43
C HIS A 371 -53.11 21.91 -24.06
N SER A 372 -54.21 21.33 -23.55
CA SER A 372 -54.23 20.65 -22.25
C SER A 372 -53.47 19.32 -22.29
N GLU A 373 -53.59 18.56 -23.38
CA GLU A 373 -52.87 17.30 -23.59
C GLU A 373 -51.36 17.53 -23.71
N MET A 374 -50.96 18.58 -24.43
CA MET A 374 -49.55 18.98 -24.52
C MET A 374 -48.99 19.40 -23.16
N GLN A 375 -49.72 20.24 -22.42
CA GLN A 375 -49.35 20.62 -21.05
C GLN A 375 -49.22 19.40 -20.14
N LYS A 376 -50.16 18.45 -20.22
CA LYS A 376 -50.12 17.23 -19.42
C LYS A 376 -48.91 16.36 -19.77
N LEU A 377 -48.65 16.14 -21.06
CA LEU A 377 -47.53 15.32 -21.53
C LEU A 377 -46.18 15.88 -21.08
N VAL A 378 -45.96 17.18 -21.27
CA VAL A 378 -44.71 17.84 -20.86
C VAL A 378 -44.57 17.86 -19.35
N ASN A 379 -45.66 18.12 -18.61
CA ASN A 379 -45.65 18.09 -17.15
C ASN A 379 -45.27 16.70 -16.61
N LEU A 380 -45.83 15.62 -17.19
CA LEU A 380 -45.46 14.25 -16.86
C LEU A 380 -43.96 14.00 -17.08
N GLU A 381 -43.38 14.48 -18.17
CA GLU A 381 -41.96 14.30 -18.48
C GLU A 381 -41.03 15.05 -17.52
N ILE A 382 -41.41 16.28 -17.14
CA ILE A 382 -40.65 17.06 -16.17
C ILE A 382 -40.68 16.36 -14.80
N TYR A 383 -41.86 15.91 -14.33
CA TYR A 383 -41.96 15.15 -13.08
C TYR A 383 -41.15 13.84 -13.13
N SER A 384 -41.31 13.09 -14.22
CA SER A 384 -40.59 11.84 -14.51
C SER A 384 -39.07 12.04 -14.44
N THR A 385 -38.56 13.09 -15.07
CA THR A 385 -37.13 13.36 -15.20
C THR A 385 -36.52 13.97 -13.95
N LEU A 386 -37.19 14.92 -13.30
CA LEU A 386 -36.59 15.71 -12.21
C LEU A 386 -36.88 15.17 -10.82
N PHE A 387 -37.97 14.43 -10.65
CA PHE A 387 -38.40 13.94 -9.34
C PHE A 387 -38.40 12.42 -9.26
N VAL A 388 -39.06 11.75 -10.21
CA VAL A 388 -39.26 10.30 -10.12
C VAL A 388 -38.00 9.51 -10.43
N SER A 389 -37.19 9.97 -11.39
CA SER A 389 -35.91 9.33 -11.78
C SER A 389 -34.93 9.17 -10.60
N ILE A 390 -34.97 10.11 -9.65
CA ILE A 390 -34.17 10.14 -8.42
C ILE A 390 -34.94 9.64 -7.19
N PHE A 391 -36.13 9.05 -7.39
CA PHE A 391 -37.01 8.50 -6.37
C PHE A 391 -37.44 9.50 -5.28
N ARG A 392 -37.61 10.75 -5.65
CA ARG A 392 -38.13 11.81 -4.77
C ARG A 392 -39.65 11.72 -4.64
N SER A 393 -40.17 12.03 -3.45
CA SER A 393 -41.62 12.14 -3.23
C SER A 393 -42.16 13.39 -3.91
N ILE A 394 -43.38 13.29 -4.46
CA ILE A 394 -44.08 14.38 -5.17
C ILE A 394 -45.36 14.73 -4.42
N ILE A 395 -45.61 16.02 -4.24
CA ILE A 395 -46.79 16.61 -3.59
C ILE A 395 -47.85 16.96 -4.64
N GLY A 396 -47.44 17.29 -5.87
CA GLY A 396 -48.31 17.54 -7.03
C GLY A 396 -48.48 19.02 -7.41
N ASN A 397 -47.85 19.94 -6.66
CA ASN A 397 -47.90 21.39 -6.85
C ASN A 397 -46.52 22.01 -7.12
N GLU A 398 -45.50 21.19 -7.34
CA GLU A 398 -44.13 21.63 -7.60
C GLU A 398 -43.99 22.35 -8.95
N ILE A 399 -44.88 22.06 -9.90
CA ILE A 399 -44.87 22.64 -11.24
C ILE A 399 -46.16 23.43 -11.46
N VAL A 400 -46.03 24.72 -11.75
CA VAL A 400 -47.12 25.59 -12.20
C VAL A 400 -47.01 25.74 -13.71
N ASN A 401 -48.07 25.37 -14.43
CA ASN A 401 -48.13 25.51 -15.88
C ASN A 401 -48.96 26.72 -16.29
N SER A 402 -48.53 27.42 -17.33
CA SER A 402 -49.27 28.51 -17.96
C SER A 402 -49.16 28.43 -19.47
N LEU A 403 -50.13 29.02 -20.16
CA LEU A 403 -50.16 29.13 -21.61
C LEU A 403 -50.26 30.61 -21.97
N SER A 404 -49.39 31.07 -22.86
CA SER A 404 -49.48 32.40 -23.46
C SER A 404 -49.45 32.28 -24.99
N SER A 405 -50.26 33.09 -25.67
CA SER A 405 -50.13 33.34 -27.10
C SER A 405 -49.73 34.81 -27.27
N ASP A 406 -48.61 35.06 -27.94
CA ASP A 406 -48.14 36.41 -28.26
C ASP A 406 -47.49 36.42 -29.65
N GLU A 407 -47.80 37.43 -30.45
CA GLU A 407 -47.30 37.62 -31.83
C GLU A 407 -47.37 36.37 -32.74
N GLY A 408 -48.39 35.51 -32.58
CA GLY A 408 -48.56 34.27 -33.36
C GLY A 408 -47.71 33.09 -32.89
N LYS A 409 -47.05 33.21 -31.74
CA LYS A 409 -46.35 32.10 -31.07
C LYS A 409 -47.16 31.60 -29.88
N LEU A 410 -47.31 30.29 -29.81
CA LEU A 410 -47.90 29.58 -28.68
C LEU A 410 -46.79 29.13 -27.73
N GLU A 411 -46.77 29.63 -26.50
CA GLU A 411 -45.75 29.30 -25.49
C GLU A 411 -46.35 28.55 -24.29
N PHE A 412 -45.88 27.32 -24.08
CA PHE A 412 -46.18 26.51 -22.91
C PHE A 412 -45.08 26.71 -21.86
N ARG A 413 -45.42 27.33 -20.73
CA ARG A 413 -44.46 27.66 -19.67
C ARG A 413 -44.71 26.79 -18.43
N PHE A 414 -43.64 26.28 -17.84
CA PHE A 414 -43.63 25.43 -16.66
C PHE A 414 -42.64 26.00 -15.64
N GLU A 415 -43.15 26.49 -14.52
CA GLU A 415 -42.35 27.06 -13.44
C GLU A 415 -42.19 26.04 -12.32
N ILE A 416 -40.93 25.75 -11.95
CA ILE A 416 -40.60 24.79 -10.91
C ILE A 416 -40.42 25.54 -9.59
N ASN A 417 -41.36 25.35 -8.66
CA ASN A 417 -41.42 26.01 -7.35
C ASN A 417 -40.43 25.47 -6.33
N TYR A 418 -39.46 24.65 -6.75
CA TYR A 418 -38.62 23.87 -5.86
C TYR A 418 -37.13 24.17 -6.12
N SER A 419 -36.34 24.38 -5.06
CA SER A 419 -34.89 24.54 -5.16
C SER A 419 -34.23 23.20 -5.48
N PHE A 420 -33.50 23.12 -6.60
CA PHE A 420 -32.77 21.93 -7.04
C PHE A 420 -31.62 21.58 -6.11
#